data_AF-A0A7Y8ITI0-F1
#
_entry.id   AF-A0A7Y8ITI0-F1
#
_cell.length_a   1.000
_cell.length_b   1.000
_cell.length_c   1.000
_cell.angle_alpha   90.00
_cell.angle_beta   90.00
_cell.angle_gamma   90.00
#
_symmetry.space_group_name_H-M   'P 1'
#
loop_
_entity.id
_entity.type
_entity.pdbx_description
1 polymer ?
#
loop_
_entity_poly.entity_id
_entity_poly.type
_entity_poly.pdbx_seq_one_letter_code
_entity_poly.pdbx_strand_id
1 'polypeptide(L)' 'LIQRRFRIGYNRAARIVEKMEEEGVVGPSDGIKPREVLVKKIEP' A
#
# COMPACT_ATOMS: atom_id res chain seq x y z
N LEU A 1 8.99 2.05 0.69
CA LEU A 1 8.05 3.22 0.64
C LEU A 1 7.65 3.52 -0.80
N ILE A 2 6.36 3.36 -1.12
CA ILE A 2 5.76 3.60 -2.45
C ILE A 2 6.16 4.98 -3.02
N GLN A 3 6.18 6.01 -2.17
CA GLN A 3 6.61 7.37 -2.54
C GLN A 3 7.95 7.40 -3.28
N ARG A 4 8.98 6.77 -2.73
CA ARG A 4 10.34 6.77 -3.31
C ARG A 4 10.43 5.87 -4.54
N ARG A 5 9.74 4.72 -4.51
CA ARG A 5 9.78 3.75 -5.61
C ARG A 5 9.14 4.30 -6.88
N PHE A 6 8.06 5.07 -6.74
CA PHE A 6 7.31 5.66 -7.85
C PHE A 6 7.56 7.16 -8.04
N ARG A 7 8.40 7.78 -7.20
CA ARG A 7 8.70 9.23 -7.20
C ARG A 7 7.43 10.09 -7.14
N ILE A 8 6.55 9.79 -6.18
CA ILE A 8 5.27 10.48 -5.97
C ILE A 8 5.18 11.10 -4.57
N GLY A 9 4.42 12.20 -4.47
CA GLY A 9 4.14 12.89 -3.21
C GLY A 9 3.21 12.10 -2.27
N TYR A 10 3.13 12.57 -1.01
CA TYR A 10 2.40 11.90 0.07
C TYR A 10 0.93 11.62 -0.29
N ASN A 11 0.18 12.64 -0.69
CA ASN A 11 -1.26 12.50 -0.98
C ASN A 11 -1.54 11.46 -2.07
N ARG A 12 -0.68 11.37 -3.09
CA ARG A 12 -0.84 10.36 -4.14
C ARG A 12 -0.53 8.95 -3.64
N ALA A 13 0.50 8.80 -2.82
CA ALA A 13 0.83 7.51 -2.21
C ALA A 13 -0.27 7.05 -1.23
N ALA A 14 -0.86 7.97 -0.46
CA ALA A 14 -1.95 7.67 0.47
C ALA A 14 -3.17 7.09 -0.26
N ARG A 15 -3.64 7.77 -1.32
CA ARG A 15 -4.77 7.28 -2.16
C ARG A 15 -4.51 5.91 -2.79
N ILE A 16 -3.27 5.65 -3.20
CA ILE A 16 -2.90 4.33 -3.73
C ILE A 16 -3.05 3.27 -2.64
N VAL A 17 -2.59 3.56 -1.43
CA VAL A 17 -2.63 2.63 -0.29
C VAL A 17 -4.06 2.40 0.21
N GLU A 18 -4.90 3.44 0.22
CA GLU A 18 -6.34 3.34 0.49
C GLU A 18 -7.03 2.42 -0.54
N LYS A 19 -6.78 2.65 -1.83
CA LYS A 19 -7.33 1.79 -2.89
C LYS A 19 -6.85 0.34 -2.78
N MET A 20 -5.57 0.13 -2.44
CA MET A 20 -5.04 -1.21 -2.20
C MET A 20 -5.71 -1.89 -1.00
N GLU A 21 -6.19 -1.15 0.00
CA GLU A 21 -6.95 -1.70 1.13
C GLU A 21 -8.36 -2.09 0.70
N GLU A 22 -9.05 -1.22 -0.04
CA GLU A 22 -10.37 -1.50 -0.63
C GLU A 22 -10.35 -2.74 -1.55
N GLU A 23 -9.27 -2.91 -2.31
CA GLU A 23 -9.07 -4.05 -3.21
C GLU A 23 -8.56 -5.32 -2.48
N GLY A 24 -8.35 -5.27 -1.17
CA GLY A 24 -7.87 -6.41 -0.38
C GLY A 24 -6.40 -6.79 -0.66
N VAL A 25 -5.61 -5.87 -1.19
CA VAL A 25 -4.17 -6.05 -1.46
C VAL A 25 -3.34 -5.81 -0.20
N VAL A 26 -3.73 -4.82 0.61
CA VAL A 26 -3.12 -4.54 1.92
C VAL A 26 -4.16 -4.60 3.03
N GLY A 27 -3.75 -5.00 4.22
CA GLY A 27 -4.59 -5.01 5.41
C GLY A 27 -4.85 -3.60 5.95
N PRO A 28 -5.78 -3.50 6.92
CA PRO A 28 -6.14 -2.22 7.53
C PRO A 28 -4.95 -1.57 8.25
N SER A 29 -4.99 -0.24 8.35
CA SER A 29 -4.00 0.51 9.13
C SER A 29 -4.23 0.33 10.63
N ASP A 30 -3.21 -0.09 11.36
CA ASP A 30 -3.19 -0.08 12.83
C ASP A 30 -2.48 1.17 13.41
N GLY A 31 -2.04 2.09 12.54
CA GLY A 31 -1.47 3.40 12.87
C GLY A 31 -0.04 3.37 13.42
N ILE A 32 0.40 2.24 13.97
CA ILE A 32 1.72 2.09 14.59
C ILE A 32 2.63 1.21 13.73
N LYS A 33 2.08 0.21 13.05
CA LYS A 33 2.84 -0.75 12.26
C LYS A 33 2.63 -0.55 10.76
N PRO A 34 3.57 -1.05 9.94
CA PRO A 34 3.33 -1.17 8.50
C PRO A 34 2.11 -2.06 8.24
N ARG A 35 1.32 -1.68 7.23
CA ARG A 35 0.20 -2.50 6.76
C ARG A 35 0.71 -3.86 6.27
N GLU A 36 -0.03 -4.91 6.61
CA GLU A 36 0.20 -6.26 6.09
C GLU A 36 -0.11 -6.31 4.58
N VAL A 37 0.64 -7.10 3.82
CA VAL A 37 0.36 -7.36 2.40
C VAL A 37 -0.36 -8.70 2.32
N LEU A 38 -1.59 -8.70 1.80
CA LEU A 38 -2.48 -9.86 1.81
C LEU A 38 -2.33 -10.74 0.55
N VAL A 39 -1.73 -10.19 -0.51
CA VAL A 39 -1.50 -10.89 -1.77
C VAL A 39 -0.14 -11.57 -1.81
N LYS A 40 -0.07 -12.72 -2.49
CA LYS A 40 1.20 -13.39 -2.79
C LYS A 40 1.93 -12.69 -3.93
N LYS A 41 3.25 -12.88 -4.00
CA LYS A 41 4.03 -12.38 -5.15
C LYS A 41 3.45 -12.95 -6.43
N ILE A 42 3.18 -12.09 -7.40
CA ILE A 42 2.89 -12.50 -8.76
C ILE A 42 4.22 -13.04 -9.31
N GLU A 43 4.28 -14.33 -9.59
CA GLU A 43 5.42 -14.90 -10.31
C GLU A 43 5.37 -14.42 -11.77
N PRO A 44 6.54 -14.09 -12.36
CA PRO A 44 6.62 -13.52 -13.71
C PRO A 44 6.22 -14.50 -14.80
#